data_AF-A0A4Q5M2S0-F1
#
_entry.id   AF-A0A4Q5M2S0-F1
#
_cell.length_a   1.000
_cell.length_b   1.000
_cell.length_c   1.000
_cell.angle_alpha   90.00
_cell.angle_beta   90.00
_cell.angle_gamma   90.00
#
_symmetry.space_group_name_H-M   'P 1'
#
loop_
_entity.id
_entity.type
_entity.pdbx_description
1 polymer ?
#
loop_
_entity_poly.entity_id
_entity_poly.type
_entity_poly.pdbx_seq_one_letter_code
_entity_poly.pdbx_strand_id
1 'polypeptide(L)'
;MQKILFIDRDGTIIDEPKTDFQIDSLEKLFFLPKALSNLRKIAEETDYKLVMVTNQDGLGTDSFPEDTFWPAHNKMLQALENENIHFDAILIDRSFPHENLPTRKPGTGLLTGYLNGDYDLANSYVIGDRTTDIQLAVNLGAKAIFIGENPILNIEHEHVTKLVTTDWDSIYEFLKLPPRIATIERNTKETQIKIELNLDGKGKSDIHTGLGFYDHMLDQVAKHSGADLTIHVNGDLHIDEHHTIEDTALALGEAYLKALGDKKGISRYGFLLPMDDALAQVAIDFSGRPWIVWDAEFKREKVGEMPTEMFYHFFKSFSDTSKCNLNIKCEGQNEHHKIEAIFKAFAKSIKMAVKRDLKELDSLPSTKGVL
;
A
#
# COMPACT_ATOMS: atom_id res chain seq x y z
N MET A 1 -18.17 7.58 10.84
CA MET A 1 -18.45 6.14 10.72
C MET A 1 -17.25 5.39 11.27
N GLN A 2 -17.46 4.46 12.20
CA GLN A 2 -16.38 3.74 12.89
C GLN A 2 -15.89 2.57 12.02
N LYS A 3 -14.57 2.40 11.84
CA LYS A 3 -13.99 1.23 11.14
C LYS A 3 -13.86 0.04 12.09
N ILE A 4 -14.00 -1.17 11.56
CA ILE A 4 -13.93 -2.41 12.33
C ILE A 4 -12.84 -3.31 11.75
N LEU A 5 -12.13 -3.99 12.64
CA LEU A 5 -11.26 -5.10 12.32
C LEU A 5 -11.89 -6.38 12.89
N PHE A 6 -12.48 -7.18 12.01
CA PHE A 6 -13.00 -8.51 12.35
C PHE A 6 -11.84 -9.50 12.27
N ILE A 7 -11.56 -10.21 13.35
CA ILE A 7 -10.35 -11.03 13.46
C ILE A 7 -10.77 -12.46 13.82
N ASP A 8 -10.35 -13.44 13.02
CA ASP A 8 -10.45 -14.83 13.44
C ASP A 8 -9.49 -15.12 14.60
N ARG A 9 -9.85 -16.10 15.41
CA ARG A 9 -9.01 -16.53 16.53
C ARG A 9 -7.93 -17.50 16.06
N ASP A 10 -8.38 -18.64 15.55
CA ASP A 10 -7.53 -19.77 15.17
C ASP A 10 -6.86 -19.49 13.81
N GLY A 11 -5.61 -19.92 13.65
CA GLY A 11 -4.84 -19.65 12.44
C GLY A 11 -4.46 -18.17 12.23
N THR A 12 -4.89 -17.28 13.12
CA THR A 12 -4.76 -15.81 12.96
C THR A 12 -4.14 -15.14 14.17
N ILE A 13 -4.70 -15.32 15.38
CA ILE A 13 -4.11 -14.83 16.64
C ILE A 13 -3.27 -15.95 17.26
N ILE A 14 -3.82 -17.17 17.26
CA ILE A 14 -3.19 -18.36 17.82
C ILE A 14 -3.00 -19.42 16.74
N ASP A 15 -1.99 -20.26 16.91
CA ASP A 15 -1.70 -21.38 16.02
C ASP A 15 -2.81 -22.43 16.14
N GLU A 16 -3.36 -22.86 15.01
CA GLU A 16 -4.39 -23.89 14.99
C GLU A 16 -3.74 -25.29 14.91
N PRO A 17 -4.05 -26.21 15.83
CA PRO A 17 -3.47 -27.54 15.82
C PRO A 17 -3.90 -28.30 14.55
N LYS A 18 -2.93 -28.75 13.76
CA LYS A 18 -3.19 -29.48 12.51
C LYS A 18 -3.72 -30.90 12.72
N THR A 19 -3.80 -31.36 13.97
CA THR A 19 -4.22 -32.72 14.32
C THR A 19 -5.73 -32.85 14.45
N ASP A 20 -6.36 -31.93 15.20
CA ASP A 20 -7.79 -31.97 15.55
C ASP A 20 -8.48 -30.62 15.41
N PHE A 21 -7.75 -29.56 15.07
CA PHE A 21 -8.25 -28.19 14.91
C PHE A 21 -8.94 -27.64 16.17
N GLN A 22 -8.63 -28.19 17.35
CA GLN A 22 -9.25 -27.80 18.62
C GLN A 22 -8.20 -27.35 19.64
N ILE A 23 -8.37 -26.12 20.14
CA ILE A 23 -7.63 -25.58 21.28
C ILE A 23 -8.42 -25.89 22.56
N ASP A 24 -8.24 -27.11 23.07
CA ASP A 24 -8.94 -27.68 24.23
C ASP A 24 -8.03 -27.84 25.46
N SER A 25 -6.80 -27.33 25.38
CA SER A 25 -5.82 -27.36 26.47
C SER A 25 -4.85 -26.18 26.41
N LEU A 26 -4.20 -25.87 27.52
CA LEU A 26 -3.21 -24.79 27.60
C LEU A 26 -1.92 -25.12 26.84
N GLU A 27 -1.59 -26.40 26.72
CA GLU A 27 -0.44 -26.89 25.99
C GLU A 27 -0.58 -26.71 24.48
N LYS A 28 -1.81 -26.60 23.97
CA LYS A 28 -2.09 -26.27 22.56
C LYS A 28 -2.15 -24.75 22.30
N LEU A 29 -2.19 -23.92 23.35
CA LEU A 29 -2.32 -22.47 23.20
C LEU A 29 -0.96 -21.83 22.87
N PHE A 30 -0.72 -21.60 21.57
CA PHE A 30 0.43 -20.85 21.09
C PHE A 30 -0.02 -19.63 20.31
N PHE A 31 0.54 -18.46 20.60
CA PHE A 31 0.31 -17.27 19.78
C PHE A 31 1.12 -17.35 18.50
N LEU A 32 0.54 -16.88 17.39
CA LEU A 32 1.31 -16.68 16.18
C LEU A 32 2.42 -15.62 16.42
N PRO A 33 3.59 -15.77 15.78
CA PRO A 33 4.68 -14.81 15.92
C PRO A 33 4.22 -13.37 15.68
N LYS A 34 4.57 -12.48 16.62
CA LYS A 34 4.28 -11.03 16.59
C LYS A 34 2.79 -10.64 16.61
N ALA A 35 1.86 -11.60 16.74
CA ALA A 35 0.42 -11.31 16.81
C ALA A 35 0.09 -10.35 17.97
N LEU A 36 0.53 -10.68 19.19
CA LEU A 36 0.33 -9.84 20.37
C LEU A 36 0.94 -8.44 20.20
N SER A 37 2.20 -8.34 19.80
CA SER A 37 2.87 -7.04 19.65
C SER A 37 2.20 -6.14 18.62
N ASN A 38 1.71 -6.69 17.51
CA ASN A 38 1.08 -5.88 16.47
C ASN A 38 -0.40 -5.60 16.74
N LEU A 39 -1.14 -6.53 17.36
CA LEU A 39 -2.50 -6.23 17.83
C LEU A 39 -2.51 -5.10 18.86
N ARG A 40 -1.52 -5.07 19.77
CA ARG A 40 -1.35 -3.94 20.69
C ARG A 40 -1.15 -2.62 19.95
N LYS A 41 -0.20 -2.56 19.00
CA LYS A 41 0.03 -1.35 18.20
C LYS A 41 -1.21 -0.96 17.40
N ILE A 42 -1.96 -1.92 16.85
CA ILE A 42 -3.21 -1.64 16.14
C ILE A 42 -4.21 -1.00 17.11
N ALA A 43 -4.40 -1.57 18.30
CA ALA A 43 -5.32 -1.05 19.31
C ALA A 43 -4.91 0.35 19.83
N GLU A 44 -3.61 0.61 19.99
CA GLU A 44 -3.10 1.87 20.53
C GLU A 44 -2.96 2.98 19.48
N GLU A 45 -2.64 2.62 18.23
CA GLU A 45 -2.18 3.57 17.24
C GLU A 45 -3.11 3.70 16.01
N THR A 46 -4.18 2.92 15.93
CA THR A 46 -5.18 3.04 14.87
C THR A 46 -6.55 3.34 15.43
N ASP A 47 -7.47 3.70 14.56
CA ASP A 47 -8.87 3.98 14.88
C ASP A 47 -9.78 2.77 14.63
N TYR A 48 -9.24 1.55 14.50
CA TYR A 48 -10.05 0.35 14.32
C TYR A 48 -10.67 -0.13 15.63
N LYS A 49 -11.94 -0.49 15.55
CA LYS A 49 -12.67 -1.22 16.59
C LYS A 49 -12.41 -2.72 16.42
N LEU A 50 -11.99 -3.43 17.47
CA LEU A 50 -11.62 -4.85 17.34
C LEU A 50 -12.81 -5.76 17.66
N VAL A 51 -13.12 -6.70 16.77
CA VAL A 51 -14.17 -7.70 16.95
C VAL A 51 -13.63 -9.09 16.62
N MET A 52 -13.72 -10.03 17.56
CA MET A 52 -13.30 -11.41 17.33
C MET A 52 -14.47 -12.20 16.75
N VAL A 53 -14.25 -12.93 15.66
CA VAL A 53 -15.28 -13.76 15.02
C VAL A 53 -14.69 -15.13 14.71
N THR A 54 -15.16 -16.16 15.40
CA THR A 54 -14.57 -17.51 15.28
C THR A 54 -15.63 -18.61 15.23
N ASN A 55 -15.34 -19.66 14.48
CA ASN A 55 -16.14 -20.88 14.39
C ASN A 55 -15.49 -21.96 15.26
N GLN A 56 -16.22 -22.53 16.22
CA GLN A 56 -15.74 -23.57 17.14
C GLN A 56 -16.60 -24.82 16.99
N ASP A 57 -16.14 -25.73 16.12
CA ASP A 57 -16.91 -26.89 15.68
C ASP A 57 -17.34 -27.78 16.85
N GLY A 58 -18.64 -27.80 17.12
CA GLY A 58 -19.22 -28.64 18.16
C GLY A 58 -18.98 -28.16 19.59
N LEU A 59 -18.66 -26.88 19.80
CA LEU A 59 -18.45 -26.35 21.15
C LEU A 59 -19.71 -26.55 22.02
N GLY A 60 -19.55 -27.28 23.13
CA GLY A 60 -20.62 -27.67 24.04
C GLY A 60 -21.21 -29.06 23.79
N THR A 61 -20.63 -29.82 22.84
CA THR A 61 -20.93 -31.24 22.62
C THR A 61 -19.87 -32.13 23.27
N ASP A 62 -20.09 -33.45 23.30
CA ASP A 62 -19.12 -34.42 23.81
C ASP A 62 -17.79 -34.40 23.05
N SER A 63 -17.79 -33.99 21.77
CA SER A 63 -16.57 -33.87 20.96
C SER A 63 -15.79 -32.57 21.17
N PHE A 64 -16.40 -31.56 21.80
CA PHE A 64 -15.69 -30.35 22.22
C PHE A 64 -16.37 -29.70 23.45
N PRO A 65 -16.16 -30.26 24.65
CA PRO A 65 -16.80 -29.78 25.86
C PRO A 65 -16.42 -28.34 26.22
N GLU A 66 -17.34 -27.61 26.86
CA GLU A 66 -17.08 -26.22 27.27
C GLU A 66 -15.95 -26.09 28.31
N ASP A 67 -15.82 -27.07 29.21
CA ASP A 67 -14.83 -27.07 30.28
C ASP A 67 -13.39 -27.29 29.77
N THR A 68 -13.20 -27.76 28.54
CA THR A 68 -11.90 -27.84 27.88
C THR A 68 -11.59 -26.59 27.04
N PHE A 69 -12.61 -25.98 26.43
CA PHE A 69 -12.48 -24.75 25.64
C PHE A 69 -12.19 -23.50 26.49
N TRP A 70 -13.01 -23.23 27.51
CA TRP A 70 -12.99 -21.96 28.22
C TRP A 70 -11.66 -21.66 28.93
N PRO A 71 -10.96 -22.62 29.55
CA PRO A 71 -9.67 -22.35 30.19
C PRO A 71 -8.63 -21.78 29.21
N ALA A 72 -8.49 -22.37 28.02
CA ALA A 72 -7.55 -21.92 27.01
C ALA A 72 -7.98 -20.59 26.39
N HIS A 73 -9.26 -20.45 26.05
CA HIS A 73 -9.81 -19.20 25.52
C HIS A 73 -9.62 -18.02 26.50
N ASN A 74 -9.95 -18.20 27.78
CA ASN A 74 -9.80 -17.15 28.78
C ASN A 74 -8.34 -16.84 29.06
N LYS A 75 -7.43 -17.83 28.98
CA LYS A 75 -6.00 -17.57 29.12
C LYS A 75 -5.45 -16.72 27.98
N MET A 76 -5.92 -16.97 26.76
CA MET A 76 -5.61 -16.14 25.60
C MET A 76 -6.12 -14.71 25.80
N LEU A 77 -7.38 -14.53 26.21
CA LEU A 77 -7.96 -13.21 26.48
C LEU A 77 -7.19 -12.46 27.58
N GLN A 78 -6.81 -13.14 28.67
CA GLN A 78 -5.99 -12.54 29.72
C GLN A 78 -4.64 -12.06 29.19
N ALA A 79 -3.98 -12.82 28.30
CA ALA A 79 -2.72 -12.41 27.71
C ALA A 79 -2.89 -11.20 26.77
N LEU A 80 -3.98 -11.13 26.01
CA LEU A 80 -4.34 -9.97 25.19
C LEU A 80 -4.60 -8.72 26.05
N GLU A 81 -5.40 -8.86 27.11
CA GLU A 81 -5.72 -7.77 28.04
C GLU A 81 -4.47 -7.23 28.75
N ASN A 82 -3.53 -8.10 29.14
CA ASN A 82 -2.25 -7.69 29.74
C ASN A 82 -1.39 -6.82 28.79
N GLU A 83 -1.60 -6.92 27.48
CA GLU A 83 -0.99 -6.08 26.45
C GLU A 83 -1.92 -4.94 25.99
N ASN A 84 -2.96 -4.63 26.76
CA ASN A 84 -3.94 -3.57 26.49
C ASN A 84 -4.80 -3.79 25.22
N ILE A 85 -4.93 -5.04 24.78
CA ILE A 85 -5.74 -5.42 23.61
C ILE A 85 -7.13 -5.80 24.09
N HIS A 86 -8.13 -5.02 23.70
CA HIS A 86 -9.53 -5.23 24.07
C HIS A 86 -10.38 -5.46 22.82
N PHE A 87 -11.20 -6.52 22.85
CA PHE A 87 -12.21 -6.78 21.84
C PHE A 87 -13.55 -6.22 22.31
N ASP A 88 -14.19 -5.42 21.48
CA ASP A 88 -15.51 -4.87 21.78
C ASP A 88 -16.61 -5.92 21.73
N ALA A 89 -16.41 -6.96 20.93
CA ALA A 89 -17.26 -8.14 20.91
C ALA A 89 -16.43 -9.37 20.57
N ILE A 90 -16.82 -10.50 21.16
CA ILE A 90 -16.29 -11.83 20.87
C ILE A 90 -17.48 -12.69 20.43
N LEU A 91 -17.49 -13.05 19.15
CA LEU A 91 -18.58 -13.76 18.50
C LEU A 91 -18.11 -15.18 18.17
N ILE A 92 -18.66 -16.14 18.90
CA ILE A 92 -18.30 -17.56 18.79
C ILE A 92 -19.50 -18.32 18.24
N ASP A 93 -19.37 -18.80 17.00
CA ASP A 93 -20.30 -19.80 16.46
C ASP A 93 -19.88 -21.20 16.94
N ARG A 94 -20.86 -22.01 17.34
CA ARG A 94 -20.63 -23.34 17.94
C ARG A 94 -21.01 -24.50 17.02
N SER A 95 -21.60 -24.19 15.88
CA SER A 95 -22.21 -25.19 14.99
C SER A 95 -21.16 -25.89 14.15
N PHE A 96 -21.50 -27.07 13.63
CA PHE A 96 -20.70 -27.77 12.65
C PHE A 96 -20.92 -27.22 11.23
N PRO A 97 -19.95 -27.37 10.32
CA PRO A 97 -20.10 -26.97 8.92
C PRO A 97 -21.35 -27.54 8.23
N HIS A 98 -21.72 -28.79 8.52
CA HIS A 98 -22.83 -29.47 7.86
C HIS A 98 -24.22 -28.93 8.26
N GLU A 99 -24.30 -28.18 9.37
CA GLU A 99 -25.55 -27.59 9.84
C GLU A 99 -25.93 -26.33 9.05
N ASN A 100 -24.98 -25.73 8.32
CA ASN A 100 -25.19 -24.57 7.44
C ASN A 100 -25.95 -23.40 8.11
N LEU A 101 -25.68 -23.16 9.40
CA LEU A 101 -26.33 -22.08 10.13
C LEU A 101 -25.85 -20.70 9.64
N PRO A 102 -26.73 -19.69 9.57
CA PRO A 102 -26.36 -18.35 9.12
C PRO A 102 -25.40 -17.64 10.08
N THR A 103 -25.28 -18.11 11.32
CA THR A 103 -24.38 -17.59 12.36
C THR A 103 -22.92 -18.00 12.14
N ARG A 104 -22.68 -19.10 11.43
CA ARG A 104 -21.35 -19.65 11.16
C ARG A 104 -20.70 -18.93 10.00
N LYS A 105 -19.43 -18.52 10.13
CA LYS A 105 -18.67 -17.95 8.99
C LYS A 105 -18.66 -18.95 7.81
N PRO A 106 -18.93 -18.51 6.57
CA PRO A 106 -18.95 -17.11 6.12
C PRO A 106 -20.28 -16.36 6.29
N GLY A 107 -21.28 -16.96 6.94
CA GLY A 107 -22.54 -16.30 7.28
C GLY A 107 -22.38 -15.11 8.23
N THR A 108 -23.30 -14.15 8.15
CA THR A 108 -23.25 -12.88 8.88
C THR A 108 -24.24 -12.81 10.04
N GLY A 109 -24.84 -13.93 10.44
CA GLY A 109 -25.92 -13.99 11.42
C GLY A 109 -25.55 -13.42 12.80
N LEU A 110 -24.31 -13.62 13.26
CA LEU A 110 -23.80 -13.03 14.50
C LEU A 110 -23.40 -11.54 14.35
N LEU A 111 -23.37 -11.03 13.11
CA LEU A 111 -22.80 -9.74 12.74
C LEU A 111 -23.85 -8.74 12.24
N THR A 112 -25.13 -9.09 12.33
CA THR A 112 -26.25 -8.27 11.83
C THR A 112 -26.31 -6.87 12.46
N GLY A 113 -25.81 -6.71 13.68
CA GLY A 113 -25.66 -5.41 14.35
C GLY A 113 -24.66 -4.46 13.67
N TYR A 114 -23.68 -5.00 12.95
CA TYR A 114 -22.68 -4.21 12.22
C TYR A 114 -23.14 -3.83 10.82
N LEU A 115 -24.01 -4.63 10.20
CA LEU A 115 -24.59 -4.35 8.87
C LEU A 115 -25.58 -3.17 8.88
N ASN A 116 -26.28 -2.98 10.00
CA ASN A 116 -27.32 -1.95 10.14
C ASN A 116 -26.89 -0.75 10.99
N GLY A 117 -25.62 -0.71 11.41
CA GLY A 117 -25.07 0.34 12.28
C GLY A 117 -24.33 1.45 11.53
N ASP A 118 -23.83 2.44 12.28
CA ASP A 118 -23.03 3.57 11.76
C ASP A 118 -21.53 3.19 11.60
N TYR A 119 -21.27 2.12 10.84
CA TYR A 119 -19.94 1.54 10.64
C TYR A 119 -19.45 1.69 9.20
N ASP A 120 -18.18 2.05 9.04
CA ASP A 120 -17.53 2.16 7.73
C ASP A 120 -17.04 0.78 7.27
N LEU A 121 -17.97 -0.07 6.82
CA LEU A 121 -17.63 -1.43 6.39
C LEU A 121 -16.73 -1.43 5.14
N ALA A 122 -16.89 -0.46 4.23
CA ALA A 122 -16.06 -0.33 3.04
C ALA A 122 -14.57 -0.10 3.36
N ASN A 123 -14.26 0.45 4.53
CA ASN A 123 -12.89 0.59 5.04
C ASN A 123 -12.60 -0.28 6.27
N SER A 124 -13.46 -1.25 6.55
CA SER A 124 -13.25 -2.30 7.55
C SER A 124 -12.61 -3.52 6.90
N TYR A 125 -11.99 -4.37 7.73
CA TYR A 125 -11.30 -5.57 7.27
C TYR A 125 -11.70 -6.81 8.06
N VAL A 126 -11.75 -7.95 7.38
CA VAL A 126 -11.71 -9.28 8.01
C VAL A 126 -10.30 -9.83 7.87
N ILE A 127 -9.70 -10.24 8.98
CA ILE A 127 -8.41 -10.94 9.04
C ILE A 127 -8.68 -12.41 9.34
N GLY A 128 -8.18 -13.31 8.49
CA GLY A 128 -8.29 -14.75 8.67
C GLY A 128 -7.31 -15.52 7.81
N ASP A 129 -7.18 -16.82 8.06
CA ASP A 129 -6.32 -17.75 7.32
C ASP A 129 -7.11 -18.68 6.38
N ARG A 130 -8.44 -18.56 6.34
CA ARG A 130 -9.31 -19.40 5.52
C ARG A 130 -10.09 -18.60 4.48
N THR A 131 -10.47 -19.27 3.40
CA THR A 131 -11.34 -18.68 2.36
C THR A 131 -12.72 -18.30 2.90
N THR A 132 -13.16 -18.93 4.00
CA THR A 132 -14.38 -18.56 4.73
C THR A 132 -14.30 -17.15 5.32
N ASP A 133 -13.12 -16.67 5.71
CA ASP A 133 -12.94 -15.31 6.24
C ASP A 133 -12.97 -14.28 5.11
N ILE A 134 -12.37 -14.62 3.96
CA ILE A 134 -12.48 -13.80 2.75
C ILE A 134 -13.94 -13.71 2.31
N GLN A 135 -14.66 -14.83 2.28
CA GLN A 135 -16.08 -14.84 1.91
C GLN A 135 -16.92 -14.09 2.95
N LEU A 136 -16.56 -14.14 4.23
CA LEU A 136 -17.21 -13.28 5.24
C LEU A 136 -17.01 -11.80 4.90
N ALA A 137 -15.81 -11.38 4.51
CA ALA A 137 -15.55 -10.00 4.10
C ALA A 137 -16.45 -9.56 2.95
N VAL A 138 -16.59 -10.41 1.92
CA VAL A 138 -17.53 -10.20 0.82
C VAL A 138 -18.95 -10.00 1.34
N ASN A 139 -19.43 -10.92 2.18
CA ASN A 139 -20.80 -10.90 2.70
C ASN A 139 -21.09 -9.68 3.59
N LEU A 140 -20.06 -9.10 4.22
CA LEU A 140 -20.14 -7.87 5.00
C LEU A 140 -20.03 -6.60 4.15
N GLY A 141 -19.58 -6.68 2.89
CA GLY A 141 -19.14 -5.51 2.13
C GLY A 141 -17.85 -4.87 2.67
N ALA A 142 -17.05 -5.67 3.39
CA ALA A 142 -15.75 -5.29 3.93
C ALA A 142 -14.61 -5.76 3.01
N LYS A 143 -13.36 -5.44 3.36
CA LYS A 143 -12.15 -5.91 2.68
C LYS A 143 -11.54 -7.12 3.42
N ALA A 144 -10.68 -7.90 2.77
CA ALA A 144 -10.02 -9.04 3.39
C ALA A 144 -8.50 -8.86 3.52
N ILE A 145 -7.94 -9.35 4.62
CA ILE A 145 -6.50 -9.58 4.82
C ILE A 145 -6.35 -11.08 5.09
N PHE A 146 -5.63 -11.76 4.21
CA PHE A 146 -5.43 -13.21 4.31
C PHE A 146 -4.07 -13.52 4.93
N ILE A 147 -4.06 -14.34 5.99
CA ILE A 147 -2.85 -14.86 6.61
C ILE A 147 -2.50 -16.20 5.97
N GLY A 148 -1.42 -16.24 5.21
CA GLY A 148 -0.95 -17.46 4.54
C GLY A 148 -0.24 -17.19 3.22
N GLU A 149 0.00 -18.27 2.47
CA GLU A 149 0.70 -18.21 1.18
C GLU A 149 -0.23 -18.64 0.03
N ASN A 150 -0.21 -17.86 -1.05
CA ASN A 150 -0.84 -18.20 -2.34
C ASN A 150 -2.26 -18.82 -2.22
N PRO A 151 -3.23 -18.13 -1.60
CA PRO A 151 -4.58 -18.66 -1.51
C PRO A 151 -5.18 -18.84 -2.91
N ILE A 152 -5.97 -19.90 -3.09
CA ILE A 152 -6.74 -20.11 -4.32
C ILE A 152 -7.99 -19.24 -4.21
N LEU A 153 -7.99 -18.12 -4.93
CA LEU A 153 -9.07 -17.13 -4.91
C LEU A 153 -9.87 -17.19 -6.22
N ASN A 154 -11.18 -16.98 -6.11
CA ASN A 154 -12.00 -16.64 -7.26
C ASN A 154 -11.92 -15.13 -7.54
N ILE A 155 -12.51 -14.67 -8.65
CA ILE A 155 -12.45 -13.25 -9.08
C ILE A 155 -12.99 -12.29 -8.01
N GLU A 156 -14.07 -12.66 -7.31
CA GLU A 156 -14.65 -11.84 -6.25
C GLU A 156 -13.70 -11.74 -5.04
N HIS A 157 -13.08 -12.87 -4.67
CA HIS A 157 -12.12 -12.96 -3.58
C HIS A 157 -10.82 -12.19 -3.88
N GLU A 158 -10.34 -12.22 -5.13
CA GLU A 158 -9.19 -11.41 -5.56
C GLU A 158 -9.50 -9.92 -5.42
N HIS A 159 -10.72 -9.50 -5.77
CA HIS A 159 -11.11 -8.10 -5.69
C HIS A 159 -11.17 -7.60 -4.23
N VAL A 160 -11.71 -8.40 -3.31
CA VAL A 160 -11.88 -8.00 -1.90
C VAL A 160 -10.59 -8.12 -1.08
N THR A 161 -9.69 -9.03 -1.44
CA THR A 161 -8.44 -9.29 -0.71
C THR A 161 -7.42 -8.20 -1.00
N LYS A 162 -7.04 -7.45 0.04
CA LYS A 162 -6.11 -6.31 -0.09
C LYS A 162 -4.69 -6.61 0.37
N LEU A 163 -4.51 -7.66 1.17
CA LEU A 163 -3.20 -8.12 1.61
C LEU A 163 -3.20 -9.64 1.77
N VAL A 164 -2.13 -10.28 1.31
CA VAL A 164 -1.80 -11.69 1.54
C VAL A 164 -0.41 -11.70 2.16
N THR A 165 -0.26 -12.23 3.37
CA THR A 165 1.02 -12.24 4.10
C THR A 165 1.05 -13.32 5.16
N THR A 166 2.23 -13.73 5.60
CA THR A 166 2.43 -14.58 6.79
C THR A 166 2.97 -13.80 7.99
N ASP A 167 3.18 -12.50 7.86
CA ASP A 167 3.85 -11.65 8.85
C ASP A 167 2.93 -10.55 9.39
N TRP A 168 2.73 -10.55 10.71
CA TRP A 168 1.91 -9.56 11.41
C TRP A 168 2.48 -8.14 11.34
N ASP A 169 3.79 -7.95 11.15
CA ASP A 169 4.35 -6.61 10.93
C ASP A 169 3.78 -6.00 9.63
N SER A 170 3.65 -6.80 8.57
CA SER A 170 3.07 -6.35 7.29
C SER A 170 1.59 -5.97 7.44
N ILE A 171 0.84 -6.69 8.29
CA ILE A 171 -0.57 -6.39 8.57
C ILE A 171 -0.70 -5.06 9.30
N TYR A 172 0.09 -4.85 10.36
CA TYR A 172 0.08 -3.59 11.10
C TYR A 172 0.50 -2.42 10.20
N GLU A 173 1.59 -2.57 9.43
CA GLU A 173 2.03 -1.53 8.47
C GLU A 173 0.92 -1.20 7.47
N PHE A 174 0.26 -2.20 6.90
CA PHE A 174 -0.85 -2.01 5.95
C PHE A 174 -2.05 -1.29 6.58
N LEU A 175 -2.43 -1.65 7.81
CA LEU A 175 -3.56 -1.03 8.50
C LEU A 175 -3.24 0.40 8.98
N LYS A 176 -1.99 0.65 9.36
CA LYS A 176 -1.52 1.96 9.85
C LYS A 176 -1.24 2.93 8.71
N LEU A 177 -0.78 2.45 7.55
CA LEU A 177 -0.39 3.25 6.41
C LEU A 177 -1.43 3.13 5.29
N PRO A 178 -2.37 4.08 5.15
CA PRO A 178 -3.27 4.07 4.00
C PRO A 178 -2.44 4.18 2.70
N PRO A 179 -2.82 3.44 1.65
CA PRO A 179 -2.07 3.41 0.40
C PRO A 179 -2.08 4.78 -0.27
N ARG A 180 -0.92 5.23 -0.72
CA ARG A 180 -0.77 6.52 -1.42
C ARG A 180 -0.96 6.34 -2.92
N ILE A 181 -2.22 6.33 -3.32
CA ILE A 181 -2.64 6.12 -4.71
C ILE A 181 -3.24 7.41 -5.27
N ALA A 182 -2.88 7.75 -6.50
CA ALA A 182 -3.48 8.83 -7.26
C ALA A 182 -3.80 8.39 -8.68
N THR A 183 -4.99 8.76 -9.14
CA THR A 183 -5.36 8.72 -10.57
C THR A 183 -5.54 10.15 -11.06
N ILE A 184 -4.91 10.45 -12.20
CA ILE A 184 -5.00 11.72 -12.92
C ILE A 184 -5.41 11.41 -14.36
N GLU A 185 -6.41 12.14 -14.84
CA GLU A 185 -6.77 12.19 -16.26
C GLU A 185 -6.65 13.65 -16.70
N ARG A 186 -5.80 13.90 -17.71
CA ARG A 186 -5.54 15.23 -18.26
C ARG A 186 -5.73 15.18 -19.76
N ASN A 187 -6.73 15.89 -20.27
CA ASN A 187 -7.08 15.89 -21.69
C ASN A 187 -7.10 17.31 -22.23
N THR A 188 -6.33 17.56 -23.27
CA THR A 188 -6.30 18.80 -24.06
C THR A 188 -6.71 18.48 -25.51
N LYS A 189 -6.52 19.44 -26.42
CA LYS A 189 -6.66 19.18 -27.86
C LYS A 189 -5.44 18.50 -28.47
N GLU A 190 -4.30 18.56 -27.78
CA GLU A 190 -3.00 18.05 -28.22
C GLU A 190 -2.76 16.65 -27.65
N THR A 191 -3.15 16.41 -26.39
CA THR A 191 -2.89 15.15 -25.68
C THR A 191 -4.09 14.65 -24.88
N GLN A 192 -4.20 13.34 -24.72
CA GLN A 192 -5.10 12.66 -23.79
C GLN A 192 -4.27 11.72 -22.92
N ILE A 193 -4.27 11.94 -21.61
CA ILE A 193 -3.36 11.28 -20.68
C ILE A 193 -4.15 10.69 -19.50
N LYS A 194 -3.84 9.44 -19.18
CA LYS A 194 -4.28 8.78 -17.95
C LYS A 194 -3.06 8.24 -17.19
N ILE A 195 -2.95 8.62 -15.92
CA ILE A 195 -1.89 8.15 -15.01
C ILE A 195 -2.51 7.57 -13.75
N GLU A 196 -2.06 6.38 -13.37
CA GLU A 196 -2.32 5.76 -12.07
C GLU A 196 -0.98 5.52 -11.36
N LEU A 197 -0.83 6.08 -10.16
CA LEU A 197 0.39 6.05 -9.37
C LEU A 197 0.09 5.46 -8.00
N ASN A 198 0.87 4.47 -7.57
CA ASN A 198 0.94 4.00 -6.18
C ASN A 198 2.36 4.18 -5.64
N LEU A 199 2.55 5.12 -4.71
CA LEU A 199 3.88 5.39 -4.12
C LEU A 199 4.41 4.25 -3.24
N ASP A 200 3.51 3.38 -2.75
CA ASP A 200 3.80 2.25 -1.87
C ASP A 200 3.79 0.91 -2.66
N GLY A 201 4.14 0.96 -3.94
CA GLY A 201 4.13 -0.17 -4.87
C GLY A 201 5.32 -1.13 -4.74
N LYS A 202 5.51 -1.94 -5.79
CA LYS A 202 6.63 -2.88 -5.95
C LYS A 202 7.52 -2.55 -7.16
N GLY A 203 7.33 -1.38 -7.78
CA GLY A 203 8.06 -0.96 -8.97
C GLY A 203 7.53 -1.60 -10.26
N LYS A 204 6.24 -1.92 -10.32
CA LYS A 204 5.57 -2.40 -11.55
C LYS A 204 5.27 -1.23 -12.47
N SER A 205 5.37 -1.45 -13.78
CA SER A 205 5.06 -0.41 -14.77
C SER A 205 4.23 -0.93 -15.93
N ASP A 206 3.36 -0.06 -16.45
CA ASP A 206 2.61 -0.23 -17.69
C ASP A 206 2.57 1.13 -18.42
N ILE A 207 3.49 1.33 -19.37
CA ILE A 207 3.81 2.65 -19.92
C ILE A 207 3.70 2.65 -21.43
N HIS A 208 2.83 3.52 -21.93
CA HIS A 208 2.51 3.69 -23.34
C HIS A 208 2.38 5.17 -23.66
N THR A 209 3.49 5.83 -23.95
CA THR A 209 3.49 7.24 -24.38
C THR A 209 3.50 7.41 -25.90
N GLY A 210 3.81 6.34 -26.64
CA GLY A 210 4.07 6.38 -28.08
C GLY A 210 5.53 6.67 -28.43
N LEU A 211 6.39 6.93 -27.43
CA LEU A 211 7.82 7.22 -27.59
C LEU A 211 8.67 6.21 -26.82
N GLY A 212 9.25 5.23 -27.51
CA GLY A 212 9.89 4.08 -26.85
C GLY A 212 11.05 4.40 -25.91
N PHE A 213 11.85 5.45 -26.18
CA PHE A 213 12.90 5.88 -25.25
C PHE A 213 12.31 6.54 -24.00
N TYR A 214 11.22 7.29 -24.13
CA TYR A 214 10.56 7.93 -23.01
C TYR A 214 9.85 6.91 -22.11
N ASP A 215 9.18 5.92 -22.72
CA ASP A 215 8.62 4.77 -22.01
C ASP A 215 9.70 4.08 -21.16
N HIS A 216 10.86 3.80 -21.77
CA HIS A 216 11.98 3.18 -21.08
C HIS A 216 12.50 4.03 -19.89
N MET A 217 12.55 5.36 -20.02
CA MET A 217 12.96 6.24 -18.93
C MET A 217 11.94 6.24 -17.78
N LEU A 218 10.64 6.27 -18.08
CA LEU A 218 9.59 6.21 -17.07
C LEU A 218 9.53 4.84 -16.37
N ASP A 219 9.86 3.75 -17.08
CA ASP A 219 10.03 2.42 -16.48
C ASP A 219 11.15 2.42 -15.44
N GLN A 220 12.27 3.12 -15.72
CA GLN A 220 13.33 3.30 -14.71
C GLN A 220 12.80 4.05 -13.48
N VAL A 221 11.92 5.05 -13.66
CA VAL A 221 11.30 5.77 -12.53
C VAL A 221 10.49 4.83 -11.67
N ALA A 222 9.57 4.06 -12.24
CA ALA A 222 8.76 3.09 -11.50
C ALA A 222 9.66 2.07 -10.77
N LYS A 223 10.57 1.43 -11.50
CA LYS A 223 11.42 0.36 -10.97
C LYS A 223 12.30 0.81 -9.81
N HIS A 224 12.97 1.96 -9.94
CA HIS A 224 13.96 2.39 -8.97
C HIS A 224 13.37 3.20 -7.82
N SER A 225 12.23 3.85 -8.04
CA SER A 225 11.47 4.50 -6.96
C SER A 225 10.74 3.47 -6.08
N GLY A 226 10.35 2.33 -6.66
CA GLY A 226 9.49 1.34 -6.02
C GLY A 226 8.00 1.65 -6.16
N ALA A 227 7.62 2.74 -6.83
CA ALA A 227 6.22 3.04 -7.11
C ALA A 227 5.67 2.14 -8.23
N ASP A 228 4.40 1.75 -8.13
CA ASP A 228 3.70 1.16 -9.28
C ASP A 228 3.13 2.29 -10.13
N LEU A 229 3.35 2.24 -11.45
CA LEU A 229 3.06 3.33 -12.37
C LEU A 229 2.40 2.84 -13.66
N THR A 230 1.19 3.31 -13.93
CA THR A 230 0.53 3.14 -15.23
C THR A 230 0.43 4.50 -15.90
N ILE A 231 0.92 4.63 -17.14
CA ILE A 231 0.87 5.87 -17.93
C ILE A 231 0.44 5.52 -19.35
N HIS A 232 -0.76 5.96 -19.74
CA HIS A 232 -1.25 5.83 -21.12
C HIS A 232 -1.48 7.21 -21.72
N VAL A 233 -0.90 7.45 -22.90
CA VAL A 233 -0.95 8.73 -23.59
C VAL A 233 -1.35 8.53 -25.05
N ASN A 234 -2.25 9.38 -25.51
CA ASN A 234 -2.51 9.60 -26.92
C ASN A 234 -2.20 11.06 -27.25
N GLY A 235 -1.06 11.30 -27.89
CA GLY A 235 -0.56 12.63 -28.20
C GLY A 235 -0.41 12.89 -29.69
N ASP A 236 -0.19 14.14 -30.04
CA ASP A 236 -0.08 14.67 -31.40
C ASP A 236 1.31 14.49 -32.03
N LEU A 237 1.89 13.29 -31.91
CA LEU A 237 3.24 12.95 -32.41
C LEU A 237 3.49 13.17 -33.91
N HIS A 238 2.45 13.49 -34.69
CA HIS A 238 2.55 13.88 -36.09
C HIS A 238 2.98 15.36 -36.28
N ILE A 239 2.86 16.17 -35.24
CA ILE A 239 3.40 17.53 -35.16
C ILE A 239 4.85 17.44 -34.69
N ASP A 240 5.05 17.05 -33.43
CA ASP A 240 6.31 16.65 -32.80
C ASP A 240 6.03 15.95 -31.45
N GLU A 241 7.08 15.57 -30.73
CA GLU A 241 7.02 14.93 -29.41
C GLU A 241 6.78 15.90 -28.23
N HIS A 242 6.80 17.22 -28.46
CA HIS A 242 6.89 18.22 -27.40
C HIS A 242 5.72 18.15 -26.42
N HIS A 243 4.49 18.28 -26.94
CA HIS A 243 3.28 18.29 -26.10
C HIS A 243 3.10 16.95 -25.38
N THR A 244 3.39 15.84 -26.06
CA THR A 244 3.30 14.50 -25.47
C THR A 244 4.21 14.36 -24.25
N ILE A 245 5.48 14.80 -24.36
CA ILE A 245 6.44 14.71 -23.26
C ILE A 245 6.06 15.66 -22.12
N GLU A 246 5.79 16.92 -22.45
CA GLU A 246 5.47 17.97 -21.46
C GLU A 246 4.20 17.61 -20.67
N ASP A 247 3.11 17.32 -21.36
CA ASP A 247 1.82 17.10 -20.71
C ASP A 247 1.83 15.82 -19.85
N THR A 248 2.59 14.80 -20.27
CA THR A 248 2.83 13.60 -19.46
C THR A 248 3.57 13.95 -18.17
N ALA A 249 4.58 14.81 -18.24
CA ALA A 249 5.35 15.26 -17.07
C ALA A 249 4.47 16.07 -16.10
N LEU A 250 3.60 16.93 -16.62
CA LEU A 250 2.63 17.69 -15.83
C LEU A 250 1.65 16.74 -15.11
N ALA A 251 1.03 15.82 -15.83
CA ALA A 251 0.10 14.85 -15.26
C ALA A 251 0.79 13.95 -14.20
N LEU A 252 2.04 13.56 -14.45
CA LEU A 252 2.81 12.75 -13.51
C LEU A 252 3.12 13.55 -12.23
N GLY A 253 3.55 14.79 -12.36
CA GLY A 253 3.80 15.67 -11.22
C GLY A 253 2.55 15.92 -10.38
N GLU A 254 1.39 16.09 -11.02
CA GLU A 254 0.08 16.15 -10.35
C GLU A 254 -0.26 14.86 -9.60
N ALA A 255 0.01 13.70 -10.20
CA ALA A 255 -0.23 12.39 -9.57
C ALA A 255 0.62 12.24 -8.30
N TYR A 256 1.90 12.61 -8.36
CA TYR A 256 2.78 12.62 -7.19
C TYR A 256 2.31 13.58 -6.11
N LEU A 257 1.92 14.82 -6.48
CA LEU A 257 1.39 15.79 -5.52
C LEU A 257 0.14 15.25 -4.80
N LYS A 258 -0.80 14.67 -5.56
CA LYS A 258 -2.03 14.09 -5.04
C LYS A 258 -1.76 12.89 -4.14
N ALA A 259 -0.85 11.99 -4.54
CA ALA A 259 -0.50 10.81 -3.75
C ALA A 259 0.26 11.14 -2.45
N LEU A 260 1.04 12.22 -2.44
CA LEU A 260 1.78 12.68 -1.26
C LEU A 260 0.88 13.26 -0.15
N GLY A 261 -0.30 13.77 -0.50
CA GLY A 261 -1.26 14.32 0.47
C GLY A 261 -0.68 15.47 1.29
N ASP A 262 -0.77 15.38 2.62
CA ASP A 262 -0.32 16.42 3.56
C ASP A 262 1.20 16.40 3.85
N LYS A 263 1.93 15.44 3.26
CA LYS A 263 3.39 15.30 3.36
C LYS A 263 3.91 15.07 4.78
N LYS A 264 3.07 14.67 5.74
CA LYS A 264 3.54 14.34 7.09
C LYS A 264 4.28 13.00 7.13
N GLY A 265 5.26 12.92 8.02
CA GLY A 265 6.06 11.71 8.25
C GLY A 265 6.97 11.28 7.11
N ILE A 266 7.12 12.05 6.02
CA ILE A 266 8.04 11.68 4.92
C ILE A 266 9.48 12.14 5.20
N SER A 267 10.47 11.47 4.61
CA SER A 267 11.90 11.81 4.79
C SER A 267 12.32 13.11 4.06
N ARG A 268 11.50 13.61 3.13
CA ARG A 268 11.61 14.89 2.42
C ARG A 268 12.77 15.05 1.43
N TYR A 269 13.94 14.44 1.65
CA TYR A 269 15.16 14.63 0.86
C TYR A 269 15.70 13.33 0.20
N GLY A 270 16.51 13.45 -0.86
CA GLY A 270 17.21 12.34 -1.53
C GLY A 270 18.48 12.78 -2.29
N PHE A 271 19.42 11.87 -2.59
CA PHE A 271 20.69 12.22 -3.27
C PHE A 271 21.38 11.07 -4.06
N LEU A 272 21.98 11.48 -5.20
CA LEU A 272 23.14 10.96 -5.96
C LEU A 272 23.17 9.50 -6.48
N LEU A 273 23.59 9.31 -7.74
CA LEU A 273 23.77 8.00 -8.40
C LEU A 273 24.89 8.01 -9.47
N PRO A 274 25.85 7.05 -9.45
CA PRO A 274 26.78 6.80 -10.55
C PRO A 274 26.26 5.77 -11.56
N MET A 275 26.63 5.91 -12.84
CA MET A 275 26.39 4.92 -13.90
C MET A 275 27.44 5.06 -15.00
N ASP A 276 28.29 4.04 -15.17
CA ASP A 276 29.40 4.02 -16.14
C ASP A 276 30.25 5.30 -16.10
N ASP A 277 30.33 6.04 -17.20
CA ASP A 277 31.04 7.32 -17.29
C ASP A 277 30.24 8.51 -16.74
N ALA A 278 28.98 8.30 -16.36
CA ALA A 278 28.09 9.33 -15.85
C ALA A 278 28.00 9.36 -14.32
N LEU A 279 27.98 10.56 -13.77
CA LEU A 279 27.66 10.82 -12.36
C LEU A 279 26.51 11.81 -12.30
N ALA A 280 25.35 11.35 -11.82
CA ALA A 280 24.16 12.18 -11.65
C ALA A 280 23.93 12.50 -10.17
N GLN A 281 23.70 13.78 -9.89
CA GLN A 281 23.27 14.27 -8.59
C GLN A 281 21.87 14.83 -8.76
N VAL A 282 20.90 14.24 -8.07
CA VAL A 282 19.53 14.76 -8.02
C VAL A 282 19.17 14.98 -6.56
N ALA A 283 19.04 16.24 -6.16
CA ALA A 283 18.46 16.60 -4.88
C ALA A 283 17.01 17.04 -5.10
N ILE A 284 16.11 16.49 -4.28
CA ILE A 284 14.68 16.81 -4.30
C ILE A 284 14.23 17.28 -2.91
N ASP A 285 13.37 18.29 -2.89
CA ASP A 285 12.64 18.74 -1.70
C ASP A 285 11.17 18.96 -2.07
N PHE A 286 10.27 18.11 -1.54
CA PHE A 286 8.81 18.24 -1.68
C PHE A 286 8.23 19.39 -0.82
N SER A 287 8.77 20.58 -1.04
CA SER A 287 8.61 21.74 -0.17
C SER A 287 7.31 22.52 -0.36
N GLY A 288 6.51 22.17 -1.38
CA GLY A 288 5.36 22.94 -1.82
C GLY A 288 5.71 24.15 -2.71
N ARG A 289 6.99 24.36 -3.02
CA ARG A 289 7.47 25.42 -3.92
C ARG A 289 8.13 24.81 -5.16
N PRO A 290 7.72 25.23 -6.36
CA PRO A 290 8.34 24.79 -7.59
C PRO A 290 9.64 25.55 -7.86
N TRP A 291 10.73 24.83 -8.08
CA TRP A 291 12.00 25.39 -8.52
C TRP A 291 12.87 24.33 -9.18
N ILE A 292 13.64 24.69 -10.19
CA ILE A 292 14.64 23.79 -10.78
C ILE A 292 15.99 24.51 -10.95
N VAL A 293 17.05 23.80 -10.63
CA VAL A 293 18.43 24.10 -11.02
C VAL A 293 18.92 22.95 -11.87
N TRP A 294 19.42 23.26 -13.07
CA TRP A 294 19.85 22.27 -14.05
C TRP A 294 21.29 22.56 -14.47
N ASP A 295 22.18 21.62 -14.19
CA ASP A 295 23.60 21.62 -14.53
C ASP A 295 23.97 20.30 -15.22
N ALA A 296 23.37 20.08 -16.40
CA ALA A 296 23.71 18.97 -17.27
C ALA A 296 23.70 19.41 -18.73
N GLU A 297 24.87 19.37 -19.36
CA GLU A 297 25.02 19.68 -20.79
C GLU A 297 24.90 18.41 -21.64
N PHE A 298 24.15 18.47 -22.73
CA PHE A 298 24.05 17.42 -23.73
C PHE A 298 24.55 17.94 -25.08
N LYS A 299 25.35 17.14 -25.79
CA LYS A 299 25.97 17.57 -27.06
C LYS A 299 25.25 17.02 -28.29
N ARG A 300 24.50 15.93 -28.13
CA ARG A 300 23.63 15.39 -29.18
C ARG A 300 22.34 16.19 -29.26
N GLU A 301 21.83 16.37 -30.47
CA GLU A 301 20.51 16.95 -30.71
C GLU A 301 19.39 16.03 -30.17
N LYS A 302 19.52 14.71 -30.40
CA LYS A 302 18.56 13.70 -29.91
C LYS A 302 19.19 12.38 -29.46
N VAL A 303 18.49 11.68 -28.57
CA VAL A 303 18.77 10.30 -28.14
C VAL A 303 17.56 9.42 -28.48
N GLY A 304 17.74 8.52 -29.45
CA GLY A 304 16.59 7.89 -30.11
C GLY A 304 15.75 8.95 -30.83
N GLU A 305 14.46 9.01 -30.48
CA GLU A 305 13.53 10.01 -30.98
C GLU A 305 13.28 11.18 -30.01
N MET A 306 13.96 11.23 -28.86
CA MET A 306 13.77 12.32 -27.89
C MET A 306 14.85 13.40 -28.05
N PRO A 307 14.50 14.67 -28.34
CA PRO A 307 15.44 15.77 -28.33
C PRO A 307 16.00 15.99 -26.93
N THR A 308 17.28 16.34 -26.87
CA THR A 308 17.96 16.49 -25.58
C THR A 308 17.51 17.71 -24.79
N GLU A 309 16.95 18.72 -25.45
CA GLU A 309 16.33 19.87 -24.77
C GLU A 309 15.10 19.48 -23.95
N MET A 310 14.38 18.43 -24.36
CA MET A 310 13.15 18.00 -23.70
C MET A 310 13.39 17.40 -22.31
N PHE A 311 14.62 16.97 -21.99
CA PHE A 311 14.93 16.50 -20.65
C PHE A 311 14.84 17.61 -19.61
N TYR A 312 15.38 18.81 -19.90
CA TYR A 312 15.21 19.96 -19.00
C TYR A 312 13.73 20.31 -18.86
N HIS A 313 13.00 20.39 -19.98
CA HIS A 313 11.57 20.69 -19.98
C HIS A 313 10.76 19.69 -19.16
N PHE A 314 11.02 18.37 -19.30
CA PHE A 314 10.39 17.34 -18.48
C PHE A 314 10.55 17.61 -16.97
N PHE A 315 11.79 17.81 -16.50
CA PHE A 315 12.02 18.04 -15.06
C PHE A 315 11.50 19.38 -14.58
N LYS A 316 11.51 20.42 -15.42
CA LYS A 316 10.90 21.71 -15.13
C LYS A 316 9.39 21.54 -14.91
N SER A 317 8.69 20.94 -15.87
CA SER A 317 7.24 20.70 -15.81
C SER A 317 6.85 19.81 -14.64
N PHE A 318 7.63 18.76 -14.35
CA PHE A 318 7.43 17.95 -13.14
C PHE A 318 7.59 18.79 -11.87
N SER A 319 8.64 19.60 -11.74
CA SER A 319 8.88 20.41 -10.54
C SER A 319 7.77 21.43 -10.28
N ASP A 320 7.22 21.99 -11.36
CA ASP A 320 6.13 22.98 -11.31
C ASP A 320 4.85 22.39 -10.74
N THR A 321 4.44 21.23 -11.25
CA THR A 321 3.17 20.58 -10.91
C THR A 321 3.23 19.79 -9.62
N SER A 322 4.35 19.11 -9.36
CA SER A 322 4.59 18.44 -8.06
C SER A 322 4.90 19.43 -6.93
N LYS A 323 5.15 20.70 -7.27
CA LYS A 323 5.54 21.78 -6.35
C LYS A 323 6.76 21.40 -5.50
N CYS A 324 7.79 20.89 -6.15
CA CYS A 324 9.05 20.52 -5.49
C CYS A 324 10.23 21.36 -6.00
N ASN A 325 11.27 21.47 -5.18
CA ASN A 325 12.56 21.96 -5.63
C ASN A 325 13.37 20.78 -6.17
N LEU A 326 13.93 20.94 -7.37
CA LEU A 326 14.89 20.02 -7.97
C LEU A 326 16.23 20.70 -8.19
N ASN A 327 17.30 20.01 -7.83
CA ASN A 327 18.66 20.37 -8.24
C ASN A 327 19.27 19.15 -8.92
N ILE A 328 19.55 19.28 -10.22
CA ILE A 328 20.06 18.22 -11.06
C ILE A 328 21.40 18.64 -11.63
N LYS A 329 22.44 17.85 -11.34
CA LYS A 329 23.76 17.98 -11.94
C LYS A 329 24.17 16.65 -12.58
N CYS A 330 24.73 16.67 -13.78
CA CYS A 330 25.26 15.46 -14.39
C CYS A 330 26.51 15.68 -15.25
N GLU A 331 27.56 14.93 -14.92
CA GLU A 331 28.81 14.85 -15.67
C GLU A 331 28.90 13.49 -16.37
N GLY A 332 29.51 13.42 -17.55
CA GLY A 332 29.66 12.21 -18.36
C GLY A 332 29.95 12.53 -19.83
N GLN A 333 30.30 11.52 -20.64
CA GLN A 333 30.60 11.63 -22.06
C GLN A 333 29.47 11.11 -22.95
N ASN A 334 28.80 10.02 -22.56
CA ASN A 334 27.69 9.45 -23.33
C ASN A 334 26.35 10.03 -22.89
N GLU A 335 25.61 10.67 -23.79
CA GLU A 335 24.33 11.30 -23.47
C GLU A 335 23.28 10.30 -22.93
N HIS A 336 23.23 9.09 -23.49
CA HIS A 336 22.31 8.05 -23.01
C HIS A 336 22.60 7.71 -21.55
N HIS A 337 23.88 7.49 -21.21
CA HIS A 337 24.27 7.16 -19.83
C HIS A 337 23.97 8.33 -18.88
N LYS A 338 24.24 9.57 -19.30
CA LYS A 338 23.90 10.76 -18.50
C LYS A 338 22.40 10.84 -18.22
N ILE A 339 21.58 10.72 -19.25
CA ILE A 339 20.11 10.81 -19.12
C ILE A 339 19.60 9.69 -18.22
N GLU A 340 19.99 8.44 -18.47
CA GLU A 340 19.56 7.30 -17.67
C GLU A 340 20.03 7.43 -16.20
N ALA A 341 21.26 7.91 -15.97
CA ALA A 341 21.77 8.19 -14.64
C ALA A 341 20.92 9.25 -13.92
N ILE A 342 20.52 10.33 -14.60
CA ILE A 342 19.64 11.37 -14.04
C ILE A 342 18.29 10.77 -13.65
N PHE A 343 17.64 10.00 -14.53
CA PHE A 343 16.33 9.40 -14.22
C PHE A 343 16.42 8.39 -13.08
N LYS A 344 17.46 7.55 -13.03
CA LYS A 344 17.71 6.63 -11.91
C LYS A 344 17.96 7.40 -10.61
N ALA A 345 18.80 8.44 -10.64
CA ALA A 345 19.06 9.30 -9.49
C ALA A 345 17.77 9.95 -8.99
N PHE A 346 16.98 10.51 -9.89
CA PHE A 346 15.68 11.11 -9.61
C PHE A 346 14.71 10.11 -8.95
N ALA A 347 14.60 8.90 -9.50
CA ALA A 347 13.75 7.84 -8.95
C ALA A 347 14.17 7.43 -7.53
N LYS A 348 15.48 7.28 -7.29
CA LYS A 348 16.03 6.98 -5.95
C LYS A 348 15.80 8.14 -4.99
N SER A 349 15.99 9.37 -5.45
CA SER A 349 15.76 10.57 -4.63
C SER A 349 14.29 10.71 -4.25
N ILE A 350 13.36 10.41 -5.16
CA ILE A 350 11.92 10.29 -4.83
C ILE A 350 11.70 9.22 -3.77
N LYS A 351 12.20 7.99 -3.98
CA LYS A 351 12.02 6.88 -3.02
C LYS A 351 12.43 7.27 -1.61
N MET A 352 13.60 7.91 -1.49
CA MET A 352 14.09 8.41 -0.22
C MET A 352 13.15 9.47 0.33
N ALA A 353 12.87 10.53 -0.44
CA ALA A 353 12.09 11.66 0.01
C ALA A 353 10.65 11.32 0.41
N VAL A 354 10.01 10.36 -0.27
CA VAL A 354 8.63 9.94 0.03
C VAL A 354 8.53 8.83 1.06
N LYS A 355 9.65 8.25 1.54
CA LYS A 355 9.61 7.21 2.56
C LYS A 355 8.98 7.75 3.85
N ARG A 356 7.95 7.07 4.34
CA ARG A 356 7.32 7.37 5.63
C ARG A 356 8.16 6.84 6.80
N ASP A 357 8.22 7.60 7.88
CA ASP A 357 8.71 7.18 9.17
C ASP A 357 7.51 6.91 10.09
N LEU A 358 7.36 5.65 10.50
CA LEU A 358 6.26 5.19 11.36
C LEU A 358 6.21 5.96 12.70
N LYS A 359 7.34 6.45 13.20
CA LYS A 359 7.42 7.16 14.48
C LYS A 359 7.01 8.62 14.39
N GLU A 360 6.98 9.18 13.18
CA GLU A 360 6.82 10.61 12.92
C GLU A 360 5.62 10.87 11.99
N LEU A 361 4.67 9.94 11.87
CA LEU A 361 3.55 10.04 10.93
C LEU A 361 2.70 11.31 11.12
N ASP A 362 2.53 11.77 12.36
CA ASP A 362 1.79 13.00 12.67
C ASP A 362 2.65 14.27 12.61
N SER A 363 3.96 14.09 12.45
CA SER A 363 4.96 15.14 12.42
C SER A 363 5.09 15.70 11.00
N LEU A 364 4.86 17.01 10.85
CA LEU A 364 5.16 17.70 9.61
C LEU A 364 6.66 18.05 9.59
N PRO A 365 7.43 17.63 8.57
CA PRO A 365 8.87 17.91 8.48
C PRO A 365 9.15 19.36 8.04
N SER A 366 8.59 20.35 8.76
CA SER A 366 8.68 21.78 8.51
C SER A 366 8.58 22.57 9.82
N THR A 367 9.59 23.41 10.07
CA THR A 367 9.60 24.32 11.23
C THR A 367 8.54 25.42 11.15
N LYS A 368 7.98 25.67 9.95
CA LYS A 368 6.92 26.67 9.74
C LYS A 368 5.52 26.14 10.03
N GLY A 369 5.38 24.84 10.31
CA GLY A 369 4.09 24.20 10.58
C GLY A 369 3.18 24.00 9.35
N VAL A 370 3.66 24.31 8.14
CA VAL A 370 2.95 24.12 6.86
C VAL A 370 3.93 23.82 5.70
N LEU A 371 3.47 23.11 4.66
CA LEU A 371 4.19 22.72 3.43
C LEU A 371 3.28 22.69 2.19
#